data_AF-A0A954LN32-F1
#
_entry.id   AF-A0A954LN32-F1
#
_cell.length_a   1.000
_cell.length_b   1.000
_cell.length_c   1.000
_cell.angle_alpha   90.00
_cell.angle_beta   90.00
_cell.angle_gamma   90.00
#
_symmetry.space_group_name_H-M   'P 1'
#
loop_
_entity.id
_entity.type
_entity.pdbx_description
1 polymer ?
#
loop_
_entity_poly.entity_id
_entity_poly.type
_entity_poly.pdbx_seq_one_letter_code
_entity_poly.pdbx_strand_id
1 'polypeptide(L)'
;GQVILDIRGSELEAALEQRPFLIKPNRDELASTVKRELQTEEDTIKAMRELNDRGAEWVVITNGPESALATHGSNCYELNPPKILPVNPIGCGDCFAAGLAWGFDQGQPPTEVLKLAVAAATENAALLLPARLDPESVRKIADTI
;
A
#
# COMPACT_ATOMS: atom_id res chain seq x y z
N GLY A 1 3.47 10.57 -17.02
CA GLY A 1 2.88 9.28 -16.60
C GLY A 1 2.63 9.34 -15.11
N GLN A 2 1.78 8.46 -14.59
CA GLN A 2 1.63 8.29 -13.14
C GLN A 2 2.90 7.66 -12.55
N VAL A 3 3.29 8.09 -11.35
CA VAL A 3 4.50 7.61 -10.67
C VAL A 3 4.12 7.04 -9.32
N ILE A 4 4.52 5.79 -9.08
CA ILE A 4 4.36 5.10 -7.80
C ILE A 4 5.74 5.05 -7.13
N LEU A 5 5.80 5.50 -5.89
CA LEU A 5 7.05 5.60 -5.13
C LEU A 5 7.01 4.71 -3.88
N ASP A 6 7.97 3.79 -3.81
CA ASP A 6 8.29 3.01 -2.62
C ASP A 6 9.69 3.42 -2.13
N ILE A 7 9.73 4.57 -1.47
CA ILE A 7 10.94 5.23 -0.96
C ILE A 7 10.67 5.79 0.43
N ARG A 8 11.74 6.11 1.17
CA ARG A 8 11.68 6.54 2.56
C ARG A 8 12.65 7.68 2.85
N GLY A 9 12.51 8.30 4.01
CA GLY A 9 13.44 9.31 4.48
C GLY A 9 13.42 10.59 3.64
N SER A 10 14.60 11.20 3.45
CA SER A 10 14.76 12.46 2.74
C SER A 10 14.26 12.42 1.29
N GLU A 11 14.36 11.26 0.65
CA GLU A 11 13.93 11.03 -0.73
C GLU A 11 12.41 11.13 -0.83
N LEU A 12 11.69 10.55 0.14
CA LEU A 12 10.23 10.70 0.23
C LEU A 12 9.84 12.15 0.48
N GLU A 13 10.52 12.83 1.41
CA GLU A 13 10.24 14.23 1.73
C GLU A 13 10.39 15.13 0.49
N ALA A 14 11.47 14.97 -0.28
CA ALA A 14 11.72 15.71 -1.51
C ALA A 14 10.72 15.33 -2.62
N ALA A 15 10.32 14.06 -2.70
CA ALA A 15 9.38 13.61 -3.71
C ALA A 15 7.98 14.20 -3.52
N LEU A 16 7.53 14.44 -2.28
CA LEU A 16 6.22 15.05 -2.01
C LEU A 16 6.04 16.40 -2.70
N GLU A 17 7.11 17.21 -2.77
CA GLU A 17 7.10 18.50 -3.48
C GLU A 17 6.83 18.36 -4.98
N GLN A 18 7.12 17.18 -5.55
CA GLN A 18 6.86 16.85 -6.95
C GLN A 18 5.45 16.30 -7.19
N ARG A 19 4.61 16.26 -6.15
CA ARG A 19 3.20 15.82 -6.19
C ARG A 19 3.04 14.43 -6.83
N PRO A 20 3.61 13.37 -6.23
CA PRO A 20 3.60 12.04 -6.81
C PRO A 20 2.17 11.48 -6.82
N PHE A 21 1.89 10.62 -7.81
CA PHE A 21 0.59 9.98 -7.90
C PHE A 21 0.33 9.05 -6.71
N LEU A 22 1.31 8.24 -6.30
CA LEU A 22 1.17 7.36 -5.14
C LEU A 22 2.48 7.21 -4.38
N ILE A 23 2.39 7.22 -3.06
CA ILE A 23 3.46 6.80 -2.15
C ILE A 23 3.01 5.59 -1.32
N LYS A 24 3.92 4.65 -1.04
CA LYS A 24 3.63 3.44 -0.25
C LYS A 24 4.59 3.24 0.94
N PRO A 25 4.69 4.17 1.91
CA PRO A 25 5.48 3.91 3.11
C PRO A 25 4.82 2.85 3.99
N ASN A 26 5.59 2.16 4.83
CA ASN A 26 5.03 1.44 5.97
C ASN A 26 4.75 2.37 7.16
N ARG A 27 4.15 1.85 8.23
CA ARG A 27 3.77 2.67 9.41
C ARG A 27 4.98 3.32 10.10
N ASP A 28 6.11 2.62 10.19
CA ASP A 28 7.33 3.14 10.81
C ASP A 28 7.97 4.25 9.97
N GLU A 29 7.96 4.08 8.64
CA GLU A 29 8.44 5.09 7.68
C GLU A 29 7.55 6.34 7.71
N LEU A 30 6.23 6.18 7.83
CA LEU A 30 5.30 7.29 8.00
C LEU A 30 5.61 8.05 9.31
N ALA A 31 5.72 7.34 10.44
CA ALA A 31 6.05 7.93 11.74
C ALA A 31 7.38 8.71 11.70
N SER A 32 8.39 8.15 11.03
CA SER A 32 9.67 8.83 10.79
C SER A 32 9.50 10.09 9.95
N THR A 33 8.71 10.04 8.87
CA THR A 33 8.47 11.17 7.96
C THR A 33 7.74 12.33 8.63
N VAL A 34 6.77 12.03 9.51
CA VAL A 34 6.04 13.06 10.28
C VAL A 34 6.70 13.40 11.62
N LYS A 35 7.83 12.75 11.94
CA LYS A 35 8.66 12.98 13.14
C LYS A 35 7.88 12.91 14.46
N ARG A 36 6.93 11.96 14.55
CA ARG A 36 6.13 11.70 15.76
C ARG A 36 5.67 10.25 15.81
N GLU A 37 5.35 9.78 17.01
CA GLU A 37 4.73 8.47 17.22
C GLU A 37 3.29 8.46 16.69
N LEU A 38 2.87 7.31 16.17
CA LEU A 38 1.51 7.06 15.69
C LEU A 38 0.93 5.94 16.54
N GLN A 39 0.22 6.27 17.61
CA GLN A 39 -0.22 5.27 18.59
C GLN A 39 -1.54 4.62 18.18
N THR A 40 -2.41 5.39 17.52
CA THR A 40 -3.71 4.93 17.06
C THR A 40 -3.79 4.87 15.53
N GLU A 41 -4.79 4.18 15.02
CA GLU A 41 -5.13 4.22 13.60
C GLU A 41 -5.55 5.63 13.17
N GLU A 42 -6.26 6.38 14.02
CA GLU A 42 -6.63 7.77 13.75
C GLU A 42 -5.38 8.67 13.60
N ASP A 43 -4.34 8.47 14.41
CA ASP A 43 -3.06 9.17 14.25
C ASP A 43 -2.42 8.86 12.91
N THR A 44 -2.50 7.59 12.49
CA THR A 44 -1.98 7.11 11.22
C THR A 44 -2.71 7.77 10.05
N ILE A 45 -4.05 7.79 10.07
CA ILE A 45 -4.87 8.45 9.04
C ILE A 45 -4.56 9.95 8.99
N LYS A 46 -4.47 10.64 10.14
CA LYS A 46 -4.09 12.06 10.19
C LYS A 46 -2.72 12.31 9.57
N ALA A 47 -1.73 11.48 9.88
CA ALA A 47 -0.39 11.58 9.28
C ALA A 47 -0.42 11.30 7.77
N MET A 48 -1.23 10.35 7.29
CA MET A 48 -1.42 10.12 5.85
C MET A 48 -2.01 11.36 5.16
N ARG A 49 -3.01 12.01 5.79
CA ARG A 49 -3.60 13.26 5.27
C ARG A 49 -2.58 14.39 5.17
N GLU A 50 -1.67 14.52 6.11
CA GLU A 50 -0.58 15.49 6.00
C GLU A 50 0.30 15.23 4.78
N LEU A 51 0.55 13.97 4.41
CA LEU A 51 1.30 13.65 3.19
C LEU A 51 0.48 13.93 1.93
N ASN A 52 -0.84 13.75 1.98
CA ASN A 52 -1.72 14.20 0.89
C ASN A 52 -1.63 15.72 0.69
N ASP A 53 -1.72 16.49 1.78
CA ASP A 53 -1.63 17.96 1.75
C ASP A 53 -0.27 18.45 1.26
N ARG A 54 0.79 17.67 1.52
CA ARG A 54 2.15 17.94 1.02
C ARG A 54 2.37 17.57 -0.44
N GLY A 55 1.45 16.83 -1.07
CA GLY A 55 1.42 16.67 -2.53
C GLY A 55 1.06 15.28 -3.05
N ALA A 56 1.13 14.22 -2.25
CA ALA A 56 0.82 12.88 -2.72
C ALA A 56 -0.69 12.71 -3.02
N GLU A 57 -1.06 12.27 -4.21
CA GLU A 57 -2.48 12.03 -4.50
C GLU A 57 -3.01 10.82 -3.71
N TRP A 58 -2.31 9.69 -3.80
CA TRP A 58 -2.53 8.50 -3.00
C TRP A 58 -1.44 8.31 -1.95
N VAL A 59 -1.86 8.01 -0.72
CA VAL A 59 -0.96 7.54 0.34
C VAL A 59 -1.46 6.18 0.77
N VAL A 60 -0.62 5.15 0.65
CA VAL A 60 -0.95 3.78 1.05
C VAL A 60 0.00 3.32 2.14
N ILE A 61 -0.54 2.92 3.29
CA ILE A 61 0.23 2.39 4.41
C ILE A 61 0.04 0.88 4.49
N THR A 62 1.14 0.16 4.41
CA THR A 62 1.17 -1.29 4.64
C THR A 62 1.64 -1.60 6.05
N ASN A 63 1.02 -2.58 6.72
CA ASN A 63 1.37 -2.97 8.08
C ASN A 63 1.46 -4.50 8.25
N GLY A 64 2.13 -5.17 7.30
CA GLY A 64 2.35 -6.61 7.36
C GLY A 64 1.03 -7.41 7.31
N PRO A 65 0.74 -8.25 8.33
CA PRO A 65 -0.50 -9.04 8.37
C PRO A 65 -1.74 -8.23 8.80
N GLU A 66 -1.55 -7.01 9.29
CA GLU A 66 -2.66 -6.11 9.68
C GLU A 66 -3.28 -5.43 8.46
N SER A 67 -4.33 -4.63 8.69
CA SER A 67 -4.98 -3.87 7.63
C SER A 67 -4.01 -2.94 6.90
N ALA A 68 -4.21 -2.82 5.58
CA ALA A 68 -3.62 -1.76 4.78
C ALA A 68 -4.58 -0.57 4.76
N LEU A 69 -4.03 0.65 4.86
CA LEU A 69 -4.81 1.89 4.79
C LEU A 69 -4.48 2.64 3.51
N ALA A 70 -5.46 3.28 2.89
CA ALA A 70 -5.22 4.18 1.77
C ALA A 70 -6.03 5.47 1.89
N THR A 71 -5.43 6.61 1.56
CA THR A 71 -6.11 7.90 1.48
C THR A 71 -5.96 8.54 0.11
N HIS A 72 -7.06 9.09 -0.41
CA HIS A 72 -7.11 9.85 -1.66
C HIS A 72 -8.29 10.81 -1.69
N GLY A 73 -8.04 12.09 -1.95
CA GLY A 73 -9.07 13.13 -1.84
C GLY A 73 -9.69 13.14 -0.44
N SER A 74 -11.02 13.06 -0.32
CA SER A 74 -11.71 12.91 0.97
C SER A 74 -11.88 11.46 1.44
N ASN A 75 -11.50 10.48 0.62
CA ASN A 75 -11.76 9.07 0.88
C ASN A 75 -10.64 8.44 1.73
N CYS A 76 -11.03 7.51 2.59
CA CYS A 76 -10.15 6.65 3.37
C CYS A 76 -10.62 5.22 3.16
N TYR A 77 -9.68 4.31 2.90
CA TYR A 77 -9.94 2.90 2.68
C TYR A 77 -9.16 2.10 3.72
N GLU A 78 -9.82 1.09 4.27
CA GLU A 78 -9.21 0.08 5.13
C GLU A 78 -9.39 -1.27 4.44
N LEU A 79 -8.30 -2.00 4.24
CA LEU A 79 -8.29 -3.28 3.56
C LEU A 79 -7.75 -4.35 4.49
N ASN A 80 -8.60 -5.29 4.86
CA ASN A 80 -8.27 -6.36 5.77
C ASN A 80 -7.84 -7.60 4.97
N PRO A 81 -6.54 -7.97 4.99
CA PRO A 81 -6.11 -9.17 4.29
C PRO A 81 -6.73 -10.42 4.94
N PRO A 82 -7.06 -11.47 4.17
CA PRO A 82 -7.55 -12.70 4.76
C PRO A 82 -6.44 -13.38 5.57
N LYS A 83 -6.84 -14.07 6.64
CA LYS A 83 -5.89 -14.77 7.52
C LYS A 83 -5.29 -15.98 6.79
N ILE A 84 -3.96 -16.01 6.72
CA ILE A 84 -3.18 -17.11 6.13
C ILE A 84 -2.09 -17.56 7.10
N LEU A 85 -1.49 -18.73 6.85
CA LEU A 85 -0.24 -19.12 7.48
C LEU A 85 0.93 -18.57 6.64
N PRO A 86 1.67 -17.54 7.11
CA PRO A 86 2.76 -16.98 6.32
C PRO A 86 3.93 -17.96 6.21
N VAL A 87 4.49 -18.07 5.01
CA VAL A 87 5.65 -18.88 4.66
C VAL A 87 6.87 -17.99 4.43
N ASN A 88 6.75 -16.94 3.60
CA ASN A 88 7.87 -16.07 3.25
C ASN A 88 7.41 -14.60 3.02
N PRO A 89 7.84 -13.63 3.85
CA PRO A 89 7.44 -12.24 3.69
C PRO A 89 8.24 -11.50 2.60
N ILE A 90 9.32 -12.09 2.07
CA ILE A 90 10.18 -11.45 1.07
C ILE A 90 9.37 -11.19 -0.20
N GLY A 91 9.42 -9.96 -0.70
CA GLY A 91 8.73 -9.55 -1.93
C GLY A 91 7.26 -9.18 -1.74
N CYS A 92 6.68 -9.25 -0.54
CA CYS A 92 5.29 -8.83 -0.32
C CYS A 92 5.07 -7.34 -0.66
N GLY A 93 6.02 -6.48 -0.28
CA GLY A 93 5.98 -5.05 -0.61
C GLY A 93 6.03 -4.80 -2.13
N ASP A 94 6.92 -5.50 -2.82
CA ASP A 94 7.06 -5.42 -4.29
C ASP A 94 5.80 -5.94 -5.00
N CYS A 95 5.24 -7.07 -4.54
CA CYS A 95 3.99 -7.63 -5.08
C CYS A 95 2.80 -6.70 -4.84
N PHE A 96 2.73 -6.06 -3.68
CA PHE A 96 1.73 -5.04 -3.38
C PHE A 96 1.85 -3.86 -4.37
N ALA A 97 3.07 -3.31 -4.52
CA ALA A 97 3.33 -2.20 -5.43
C ALA A 97 3.04 -2.57 -6.89
N ALA A 98 3.36 -3.79 -7.30
CA ALA A 98 3.05 -4.31 -8.62
C ALA A 98 1.53 -4.43 -8.85
N GLY A 99 0.77 -4.88 -7.85
CA GLY A 99 -0.69 -4.93 -7.91
C GLY A 99 -1.32 -3.55 -8.05
N LEU A 100 -0.82 -2.55 -7.31
CA LEU A 100 -1.23 -1.15 -7.49
C LEU A 100 -0.93 -0.64 -8.90
N ALA A 101 0.33 -0.81 -9.35
CA ALA A 101 0.79 -0.33 -10.64
C ALA A 101 -0.02 -0.92 -11.79
N TRP A 102 -0.20 -2.24 -11.77
CA TRP A 102 -0.98 -2.95 -12.77
C TRP A 102 -2.45 -2.52 -12.74
N GLY A 103 -3.08 -2.48 -11.56
CA GLY A 103 -4.50 -2.14 -11.44
C GLY A 103 -4.81 -0.73 -11.96
N PHE A 104 -3.99 0.26 -11.60
CA PHE A 104 -4.14 1.62 -12.10
C PHE A 104 -3.86 1.74 -13.61
N ASP A 105 -2.82 1.08 -14.12
CA ASP A 105 -2.51 1.04 -15.55
C ASP A 105 -3.67 0.45 -16.39
N GLN A 106 -4.35 -0.57 -15.84
CA GLN A 106 -5.54 -1.17 -16.46
C GLN A 106 -6.83 -0.35 -16.29
N GLY A 107 -6.78 0.82 -15.63
CA GLY A 107 -7.94 1.69 -15.42
C GLY A 107 -9.03 1.07 -14.53
N GLN A 108 -8.64 0.14 -13.65
CA GLN A 108 -9.59 -0.48 -12.70
C GLN A 108 -10.10 0.55 -11.68
N PRO A 109 -11.31 0.35 -11.12
CA PRO A 109 -11.79 1.17 -10.02
C PRO A 109 -10.83 1.12 -8.82
N PRO A 110 -10.60 2.24 -8.09
CA PRO A 110 -9.60 2.28 -7.03
C PRO A 110 -9.79 1.22 -5.94
N THR A 111 -11.02 0.87 -5.58
CA THR A 111 -11.31 -0.19 -4.62
C THR A 111 -10.78 -1.54 -5.10
N GLU A 112 -10.97 -1.86 -6.38
CA GLU A 112 -10.46 -3.11 -6.98
C GLU A 112 -8.94 -3.11 -7.05
N VAL A 113 -8.32 -1.96 -7.40
CA VAL A 113 -6.86 -1.83 -7.41
C VAL A 113 -6.25 -2.11 -6.03
N LEU A 114 -6.83 -1.52 -4.97
CA LEU A 114 -6.34 -1.71 -3.61
C LEU A 114 -6.52 -3.17 -3.16
N LYS A 115 -7.65 -3.81 -3.46
CA LYS A 115 -7.89 -5.23 -3.15
C LYS A 115 -6.90 -6.14 -3.87
N LEU A 116 -6.62 -5.88 -5.15
CA LEU A 116 -5.63 -6.63 -5.93
C LEU A 116 -4.22 -6.49 -5.34
N ALA A 117 -3.84 -5.30 -4.89
CA ALA A 117 -2.54 -5.07 -4.26
C ALA A 117 -2.38 -5.86 -2.95
N VAL A 118 -3.39 -5.83 -2.08
CA VAL A 118 -3.41 -6.64 -0.84
C VAL A 118 -3.37 -8.12 -1.19
N ALA A 119 -4.21 -8.57 -2.11
CA ALA A 119 -4.28 -9.98 -2.52
C ALA A 119 -2.96 -10.51 -3.09
N ALA A 120 -2.25 -9.72 -3.91
CA ALA A 120 -0.94 -10.07 -4.45
C ALA A 120 0.10 -10.24 -3.33
N ALA A 121 0.10 -9.36 -2.33
CA ALA A 121 0.98 -9.48 -1.17
C ALA A 121 0.60 -10.69 -0.29
N THR A 122 -0.69 -10.93 -0.08
CA THR A 122 -1.20 -12.07 0.68
C THR A 122 -0.83 -13.40 0.02
N GLU A 123 -1.01 -13.53 -1.29
CA GLU A 123 -0.60 -14.74 -2.00
C GLU A 123 0.92 -14.95 -1.88
N ASN A 124 1.72 -13.92 -2.14
CA ASN A 124 3.18 -14.00 -2.02
C ASN A 124 3.61 -14.51 -0.63
N ALA A 125 2.99 -13.97 0.42
CA ALA A 125 3.29 -14.36 1.80
C ALA A 125 3.06 -15.86 2.07
N ALA A 126 2.16 -16.52 1.34
CA ALA A 126 1.86 -17.95 1.46
C ALA A 126 2.76 -18.85 0.61
N LEU A 127 3.60 -18.28 -0.27
CA LEU A 127 4.48 -19.02 -1.17
C LEU A 127 5.90 -19.15 -0.60
N LEU A 128 6.59 -20.24 -0.98
CA LEU A 128 7.99 -20.42 -0.62
C LEU A 128 8.91 -19.48 -1.41
N LEU A 129 8.65 -19.33 -2.71
CA LEU A 129 9.42 -18.52 -3.63
C LEU A 129 8.72 -17.17 -3.86
N PRO A 130 9.44 -16.04 -3.78
CA PRO A 130 8.84 -14.72 -3.94
C PRO A 130 8.43 -14.46 -5.39
N ALA A 131 7.41 -13.61 -5.57
CA ALA A 131 6.93 -13.10 -6.86
C ALA A 131 6.58 -14.21 -7.88
N ARG A 132 5.96 -15.29 -7.41
CA ARG A 132 5.42 -16.40 -8.23
C ARG A 132 3.90 -16.46 -8.15
N LEU A 133 3.27 -15.30 -8.33
CA LEU A 133 1.83 -15.12 -8.21
C LEU A 133 1.07 -15.85 -9.31
N ASP A 134 -0.10 -16.37 -8.96
CA ASP A 134 -1.09 -16.89 -9.93
C ASP A 134 -2.23 -15.87 -10.08
N PRO A 135 -2.43 -15.26 -11.27
CA PRO A 135 -3.44 -14.23 -11.45
C PRO A 135 -4.87 -14.64 -11.07
N GLU A 136 -5.25 -15.91 -11.23
CA GLU A 136 -6.57 -16.39 -10.83
C GLU A 136 -6.71 -16.47 -9.31
N SER A 137 -5.69 -16.99 -8.64
CA SER A 137 -5.59 -17.03 -7.17
C SER A 137 -5.61 -15.62 -6.57
N VAL A 138 -4.82 -14.67 -7.10
CA VAL A 138 -4.86 -13.25 -6.67
C VAL A 138 -6.28 -12.69 -6.75
N ARG A 139 -7.00 -12.92 -7.85
CA ARG A 139 -8.39 -12.45 -8.01
C ARG A 139 -9.32 -13.07 -6.97
N LYS A 140 -9.22 -14.38 -6.76
CA LYS A 140 -10.04 -15.07 -5.74
C LYS A 140 -9.77 -14.54 -4.34
N ILE A 141 -8.52 -14.22 -4.00
CA ILE A 141 -8.17 -13.60 -2.72
C ILE A 141 -8.76 -12.18 -2.65
N ALA A 142 -8.64 -11.38 -3.72
CA ALA A 142 -9.18 -10.02 -3.78
C ALA A 142 -10.70 -9.97 -3.54
N ASP A 143 -11.45 -10.96 -4.04
CA ASP A 143 -12.90 -11.08 -3.82
C ASP A 143 -13.29 -11.30 -2.35
N THR A 144 -12.34 -11.70 -1.50
CA THR A 144 -12.56 -11.91 -0.05
C THR A 144 -12.24 -10.69 0.82
N ILE A 145 -11.74 -9.61 0.22
CA ILE A 145 -11.32 -8.37 0.89
C ILE A 145 -12.44 -7.33 0.85
#